data_AF-A0A7W1E783-F1
#
_entry.id   AF-A0A7W1E783-F1
#
_cell.length_a   1.000
_cell.length_b   1.000
_cell.length_c   1.000
_cell.angle_alpha   90.00
_cell.angle_beta   90.00
_cell.angle_gamma   90.00
#
_symmetry.space_group_name_H-M   'P 1'
#
loop_
_entity.id
_entity.type
_entity.pdbx_description
1 polymer ?
#
loop_
_entity_poly.entity_id
_entity_poly.type
_entity_poly.pdbx_seq_one_letter_code
_entity_poly.pdbx_strand_id
1 'polypeptide(L)'
;MLTIRRLAYLSIAIAYVQIVFGAIVRITGSGMGCGDHWPRCLGSWLPDLGNAQTAIELTHRALGTLVGISTILLFFFAWRLSRTQPEGRPVFRSALLSVLVVVAVGLLGRSAVKMGLQPYVIVIH
;
A
#
# COMPACT_ATOMS: atom_id res chain seq x y z
N MET A 1 8.44 23.98 -1.52
CA MET A 1 7.47 23.38 -2.47
C MET A 1 8.05 22.29 -3.37
N LEU A 2 9.28 22.44 -3.90
CA LEU A 2 9.89 21.45 -4.81
C LEU A 2 9.98 20.02 -4.23
N THR A 3 10.36 19.88 -2.95
CA THR A 3 10.47 18.60 -2.25
C THR A 3 9.14 17.86 -2.15
N ILE A 4 8.05 18.56 -1.83
CA ILE A 4 6.70 17.97 -1.73
C ILE A 4 6.22 17.50 -3.11
N ARG A 5 6.46 18.30 -4.16
CA ARG A 5 6.11 17.90 -5.54
C ARG A 5 6.84 16.63 -5.96
N ARG A 6 8.15 16.53 -5.69
CA ARG A 6 8.95 15.33 -5.98
C ARG A 6 8.43 14.11 -5.22
N LEU A 7 8.16 14.25 -3.92
CA LEU A 7 7.59 13.17 -3.12
C LEU A 7 6.20 12.75 -3.62
N ALA A 8 5.38 13.69 -4.07
CA ALA A 8 4.05 13.39 -4.60
C ALA A 8 4.15 12.58 -5.90
N TYR A 9 4.99 12.98 -6.85
CA TYR A 9 5.22 12.22 -8.08
C TYR A 9 5.79 10.83 -7.81
N LEU A 10 6.74 10.72 -6.88
CA LEU A 10 7.29 9.43 -6.47
C LEU A 10 6.22 8.54 -5.83
N SER A 11 5.36 9.09 -4.98
CA SER A 11 4.27 8.35 -4.35
C SER A 11 3.24 7.87 -5.38
N ILE A 12 2.91 8.69 -6.38
CA ILE A 12 2.04 8.32 -7.50
C ILE A 12 2.66 7.16 -8.29
N ALA A 13 3.96 7.24 -8.62
CA ALA A 13 4.65 6.19 -9.35
C ALA A 13 4.64 4.86 -8.58
N ILE A 14 4.95 4.89 -7.28
CA ILE A 14 4.92 3.70 -6.42
C ILE A 14 3.49 3.13 -6.33
N ALA A 15 2.47 3.97 -6.14
CA ALA A 15 1.09 3.54 -6.09
C ALA A 15 0.62 2.90 -7.41
N TYR A 16 1.04 3.45 -8.54
CA TYR A 16 0.74 2.88 -9.85
C TYR A 16 1.37 1.48 -10.00
N VAL A 17 2.64 1.33 -9.64
CA VAL A 17 3.32 0.02 -9.63
C VAL A 17 2.61 -0.96 -8.70
N GLN A 18 2.15 -0.51 -7.53
CA GLN A 18 1.38 -1.33 -6.58
C GLN A 18 0.07 -1.86 -7.19
N ILE A 19 -0.66 -1.01 -7.92
CA ILE A 19 -1.91 -1.40 -8.61
C ILE A 19 -1.61 -2.45 -9.68
N VAL A 20 -0.57 -2.25 -10.48
CA VAL A 20 -0.13 -3.22 -11.50
C VAL A 20 0.23 -4.56 -10.84
N PHE A 21 0.97 -4.54 -9.74
CA PHE A 21 1.28 -5.76 -8.99
C PHE A 21 0.03 -6.43 -8.39
N GLY A 22 -0.97 -5.67 -7.96
CA GLY A 22 -2.26 -6.22 -7.53
C GLY A 22 -2.96 -7.00 -8.65
N ALA A 23 -2.94 -6.47 -9.88
CA ALA A 23 -3.44 -7.18 -11.05
C ALA A 23 -2.63 -8.45 -11.35
N ILE A 24 -1.30 -8.40 -11.22
CA ILE A 24 -0.43 -9.58 -11.39
C ILE A 24 -0.78 -10.66 -10.37
N VAL A 25 -0.94 -10.32 -9.09
CA VAL A 25 -1.36 -11.26 -8.03
C VAL A 25 -2.69 -11.93 -8.40
N ARG A 26 -3.66 -11.16 -8.90
CA ARG A 26 -4.97 -11.68 -9.30
C ARG A 26 -4.89 -12.63 -10.48
N ILE A 27 -4.19 -12.23 -11.56
CA ILE A 27 -4.11 -13.01 -12.80
C ILE A 27 -3.29 -14.29 -12.61
N THR A 28 -2.25 -14.24 -11.79
CA THR A 28 -1.40 -15.41 -11.49
C THR A 28 -1.99 -16.34 -10.43
N GLY A 29 -3.13 -15.97 -9.82
CA GLY A 29 -3.73 -16.74 -8.72
C GLY A 29 -2.90 -16.72 -7.43
N SER A 30 -1.96 -15.78 -7.28
CA SER A 30 -1.01 -15.72 -6.17
C SER A 30 -1.58 -15.07 -4.90
N GLY A 31 -2.89 -14.80 -4.83
CA GLY A 31 -3.51 -14.10 -3.69
C GLY A 31 -3.49 -14.85 -2.35
N MET A 32 -3.04 -16.11 -2.35
CA MET A 32 -2.85 -16.97 -1.17
C MET A 32 -1.43 -17.59 -1.12
N GLY A 33 -0.47 -17.03 -1.86
CA GLY A 33 0.93 -17.46 -1.83
C GLY A 33 1.62 -17.39 -0.45
N CYS A 34 1.12 -16.54 0.45
CA CYS A 34 1.54 -16.44 1.85
C CYS A 34 0.63 -17.21 2.83
N GLY A 35 -0.35 -17.94 2.32
CA GLY A 35 -1.43 -18.54 3.11
C GLY A 35 -2.32 -17.50 3.78
N ASP A 36 -2.96 -17.87 4.89
CA ASP A 36 -3.80 -16.95 5.68
C ASP A 36 -2.98 -16.01 6.58
N HIS A 37 -1.64 -16.11 6.54
CA HIS A 37 -0.75 -15.33 7.39
C HIS A 37 -0.70 -13.88 6.92
N TRP A 38 -0.91 -12.97 7.86
CA TRP A 38 -0.73 -11.54 7.71
C TRP A 38 -0.54 -10.96 9.12
N PRO A 39 0.47 -10.09 9.39
CA PRO A 39 1.31 -9.38 8.43
C PRO A 39 2.55 -10.16 7.95
N ARG A 40 2.94 -11.22 8.67
CA ARG A 40 4.00 -12.14 8.24
C ARG A 40 3.52 -13.03 7.10
N CYS A 41 4.45 -13.57 6.31
CA CYS A 41 4.18 -14.50 5.22
C CYS A 41 4.74 -15.88 5.63
N LEU A 42 3.90 -16.92 5.64
CA LEU A 42 4.32 -18.26 6.10
C LEU A 42 4.99 -18.26 7.49
N GLY A 43 4.54 -17.40 8.40
CA GLY A 43 5.09 -17.27 9.76
C GLY A 43 6.36 -16.42 9.91
N SER A 44 7.02 -16.02 8.82
CA SER A 44 8.25 -15.22 8.83
C SER A 44 8.12 -13.90 8.04
N TRP A 45 9.08 -12.99 8.23
CA TRP A 45 9.17 -11.75 7.44
C TRP A 45 9.95 -11.94 6.13
N LEU A 46 10.86 -12.92 6.12
CA LEU A 46 11.66 -13.35 4.98
C LEU A 46 11.46 -14.86 4.84
N PRO A 47 10.36 -15.32 4.20
CA PRO A 47 10.16 -16.72 3.90
C PRO A 47 11.08 -17.18 2.78
N ASP A 48 11.19 -18.50 2.62
CA ASP A 48 11.80 -19.07 1.42
C ASP A 48 10.97 -18.68 0.17
N LEU A 49 11.66 -18.16 -0.85
CA LEU A 49 11.06 -17.67 -2.09
C LEU A 49 11.11 -18.71 -3.22
N GLY A 50 11.39 -19.98 -2.90
CA GLY A 50 11.36 -21.09 -3.86
C GLY A 50 10.01 -21.26 -4.58
N ASN A 51 8.91 -20.76 -4.02
CA ASN A 51 7.60 -20.70 -4.68
C ASN A 51 7.34 -19.32 -5.29
N ALA A 52 7.10 -19.28 -6.61
CA ALA A 52 6.78 -18.08 -7.35
C ALA A 52 5.53 -17.34 -6.82
N GLN A 53 4.50 -18.06 -6.37
CA GLN A 53 3.28 -17.44 -5.81
C GLN A 53 3.57 -16.68 -4.52
N THR A 54 4.39 -17.27 -3.63
CA THR A 54 4.83 -16.63 -2.39
C THR A 54 5.66 -15.38 -2.70
N ALA A 55 6.57 -15.45 -3.67
CA ALA A 55 7.38 -14.30 -4.08
C ALA A 55 6.51 -13.16 -4.65
N ILE A 56 5.52 -13.48 -5.48
CA ILE A 56 4.60 -12.49 -6.07
C ILE A 56 3.77 -11.80 -4.99
N GLU A 57 3.15 -12.58 -4.08
CA GLU A 57 2.32 -11.99 -3.02
C GLU A 57 3.14 -11.16 -2.04
N LEU A 58 4.31 -11.64 -1.63
CA LEU A 58 5.20 -10.90 -0.74
C LEU A 58 5.66 -9.59 -1.38
N THR A 59 5.98 -9.60 -2.67
CA THR A 59 6.37 -8.38 -3.41
C THR A 59 5.23 -7.36 -3.43
N HIS A 60 3.99 -7.79 -3.67
CA HIS A 60 2.83 -6.92 -3.61
C HIS A 60 2.59 -6.34 -2.19
N ARG A 61 2.80 -7.14 -1.13
CA ARG A 61 2.72 -6.65 0.26
C ARG A 61 3.84 -5.64 0.58
N ALA A 62 5.05 -5.88 0.07
CA ALA A 62 6.19 -4.98 0.26
C ALA A 62 5.97 -3.63 -0.46
N LEU A 63 5.49 -3.66 -1.70
CA LEU A 63 5.14 -2.45 -2.44
C LEU A 63 3.99 -1.68 -1.77
N GLY A 64 2.97 -2.37 -1.23
CA GLY A 64 1.92 -1.73 -0.42
C GLY A 64 2.46 -1.04 0.82
N THR A 65 3.44 -1.65 1.51
CA THR A 65 4.14 -1.03 2.64
C THR A 65 4.90 0.22 2.20
N LEU A 66 5.53 0.19 1.03
CA LEU A 66 6.23 1.35 0.46
C LEU A 66 5.26 2.50 0.13
N VAL A 67 4.06 2.21 -0.37
CA VAL A 67 2.98 3.20 -0.52
C VAL A 67 2.56 3.80 0.83
N GLY A 68 2.43 2.97 1.86
CA GLY A 68 2.16 3.42 3.23
C GLY A 68 3.23 4.40 3.73
N ILE A 69 4.50 4.05 3.59
CA ILE A 69 5.62 4.91 4.01
C ILE A 69 5.62 6.23 3.21
N SER A 70 5.44 6.18 1.90
CA SER A 70 5.47 7.39 1.06
C SER A 70 4.34 8.37 1.40
N THR A 71 3.13 7.87 1.67
CA THR A 71 2.00 8.71 2.12
C THR A 71 2.20 9.29 3.52
N ILE A 72 2.82 8.55 4.45
CA ILE A 72 3.19 9.07 5.78
C ILE A 72 4.23 10.19 5.67
N LEU A 73 5.24 10.03 4.80
CA LEU A 73 6.23 11.08 4.54
C LEU A 73 5.56 12.34 3.96
N LEU A 74 4.67 12.17 2.98
CA LEU A 74 3.88 13.27 2.43
C LEU A 74 3.06 13.97 3.50
N PHE A 75 2.38 13.22 4.37
CA PHE A 75 1.62 13.76 5.50
C PHE A 75 2.51 14.60 6.41
N PHE A 76 3.68 14.09 6.78
CA PHE A 76 4.61 14.81 7.66
C PHE A 76 5.11 16.13 7.05
N PHE A 77 5.51 16.14 5.78
CA PHE A 77 5.97 17.36 5.11
C PHE A 77 4.81 18.34 4.84
N ALA A 78 3.63 17.84 4.49
CA ALA A 78 2.43 18.66 4.32
C ALA A 78 1.98 19.29 5.64
N TRP A 79 2.07 18.55 6.75
CA TRP A 79 1.80 19.06 8.08
C TRP A 79 2.75 20.20 8.45
N ARG A 80 4.07 20.01 8.25
CA ARG A 80 5.07 21.06 8.46
C ARG A 80 4.80 22.30 7.59
N LEU A 81 4.39 22.13 6.34
CA LEU A 81 4.01 23.24 5.46
C LEU A 81 2.76 23.96 5.98
N SER A 82 1.74 23.23 6.43
CA SER A 82 0.50 23.83 6.96
C SER A 82 0.70 24.65 8.24
N ARG A 83 1.78 24.38 8.98
CA ARG A 83 2.17 25.13 10.18
C ARG A 83 2.88 26.45 9.86
N THR A 84 3.59 26.52 8.73
CA THR A 84 4.38 27.70 8.35
C THR A 84 3.64 28.59 7.35
N GLN A 85 2.81 28.01 6.48
CA GLN A 85 2.11 28.71 5.42
C GLN A 85 0.61 28.34 5.41
N PRO A 86 -0.30 29.32 5.35
CA PRO A 86 -1.74 29.05 5.30
C PRO A 86 -2.16 28.28 4.05
N GLU A 87 -1.47 28.47 2.92
CA GLU A 87 -1.67 27.71 1.68
C GLU A 87 -1.34 26.21 1.81
N GLY A 88 -0.61 25.81 2.86
CA GLY A 88 -0.31 24.40 3.14
C GLY A 88 -1.49 23.60 3.72
N ARG A 89 -2.53 24.27 4.23
CA ARG A 89 -3.71 23.62 4.84
C ARG A 89 -4.46 22.67 3.90
N PRO A 90 -4.81 23.03 2.65
CA PRO A 90 -5.44 22.09 1.72
C PRO A 90 -4.54 20.89 1.42
N VAL A 91 -3.23 21.11 1.20
CA VAL A 91 -2.26 20.02 0.93
C VAL A 91 -2.20 19.04 2.10
N PHE A 92 -2.22 19.54 3.34
CA PHE A 92 -2.29 18.71 4.54
C PHE A 92 -3.57 17.88 4.62
N ARG A 93 -4.74 18.47 4.33
CA ARG A 93 -6.02 17.73 4.32
C ARG A 93 -6.02 16.61 3.28
N SER A 94 -5.49 16.86 2.08
CA SER A 94 -5.33 15.84 1.04
C SER A 94 -4.38 14.73 1.49
N ALA A 95 -3.23 15.08 2.08
CA ALA A 95 -2.28 14.08 2.58
C ALA A 95 -2.85 13.23 3.73
N LEU A 96 -3.63 13.84 4.63
CA LEU A 96 -4.36 13.12 5.67
C LEU A 96 -5.37 12.12 5.06
N LEU A 97 -6.16 12.57 4.08
CA LEU A 97 -7.10 11.69 3.38
C LEU A 97 -6.36 10.53 2.69
N SER A 98 -5.22 10.78 2.04
CA SER A 98 -4.42 9.72 1.42
C SER A 98 -3.97 8.66 2.43
N VAL A 99 -3.49 9.06 3.61
CA VAL A 99 -3.11 8.10 4.67
C VAL A 99 -4.32 7.27 5.11
N LEU A 100 -5.48 7.90 5.33
CA LEU A 100 -6.70 7.21 5.74
C LEU A 100 -7.15 6.18 4.69
N VAL A 101 -7.12 6.56 3.40
CA VAL A 101 -7.47 5.66 2.30
C VAL A 101 -6.50 4.50 2.20
N VAL A 102 -5.18 4.74 2.27
CA VAL A 102 -4.18 3.67 2.20
C VAL A 102 -4.31 2.70 3.37
N VAL A 103 -4.59 3.19 4.58
CA VAL A 103 -4.85 2.33 5.74
C VAL A 103 -6.12 1.51 5.52
N ALA A 104 -7.21 2.11 5.04
CA ALA A 104 -8.46 1.40 4.75
C ALA A 104 -8.24 0.30 3.69
N VAL A 105 -7.55 0.61 2.58
CA VAL A 105 -7.23 -0.36 1.52
C VAL A 105 -6.31 -1.47 2.03
N GLY A 106 -5.33 -1.16 2.87
CA GLY A 106 -4.46 -2.16 3.51
C GLY A 106 -5.22 -3.11 4.43
N LEU A 107 -6.21 -2.60 5.18
CA LEU A 107 -7.10 -3.40 6.02
C LEU A 107 -8.05 -4.27 5.17
N LEU A 108 -8.55 -3.75 4.05
CA LEU A 108 -9.33 -4.53 3.08
C LEU A 108 -8.49 -5.67 2.50
N GLY A 109 -7.24 -5.41 2.11
CA GLY A 109 -6.31 -6.44 1.63
C GLY A 109 -6.05 -7.53 2.69
N ARG A 110 -5.83 -7.14 3.96
CA ARG A 110 -5.74 -8.10 5.08
C ARG A 110 -7.00 -8.97 5.17
N SER A 111 -8.17 -8.34 5.10
CA SER A 111 -9.44 -9.05 5.22
C SER A 111 -9.68 -10.00 4.05
N ALA A 112 -9.26 -9.64 2.84
CA ALA A 112 -9.36 -10.49 1.65
C ALA A 112 -8.62 -11.81 1.85
N VAL A 113 -7.39 -11.75 2.38
CA VAL A 113 -6.59 -12.95 2.70
C VAL A 113 -7.25 -13.75 3.82
N LYS A 114 -7.66 -13.09 4.92
CA LYS A 114 -8.25 -13.78 6.08
C LYS A 114 -9.62 -14.41 5.82
N MET A 115 -10.36 -13.93 4.83
CA MET A 115 -11.66 -14.50 4.44
C MET A 115 -11.54 -15.53 3.31
N GLY A 116 -10.33 -15.87 2.86
CA GLY A 116 -10.14 -16.84 1.78
C GLY A 116 -10.55 -16.29 0.42
N LEU A 117 -10.21 -15.03 0.13
CA LEU A 117 -10.41 -14.39 -1.17
C LEU A 117 -11.89 -14.25 -1.58
N GLN A 118 -12.78 -13.88 -0.65
CA GLN A 118 -14.20 -13.68 -0.96
C GLN A 118 -14.39 -12.57 -2.02
N PRO A 119 -15.22 -12.80 -3.06
CA PRO A 119 -15.30 -11.89 -4.20
C PRO A 119 -15.67 -10.45 -3.84
N TYR A 120 -16.60 -10.25 -2.89
CA TYR A 120 -17.01 -8.89 -2.51
C TYR A 120 -15.89 -8.10 -1.84
N VAL A 121 -15.02 -8.74 -1.05
CA VAL A 121 -13.88 -8.06 -0.42
C VAL A 121 -12.85 -7.65 -1.46
N ILE A 122 -12.59 -8.52 -2.44
CA ILE A 122 -11.64 -8.26 -3.53
C ILE A 122 -12.14 -7.16 -4.45
N VAL A 123 -13.45 -7.07 -4.69
CA VAL A 123 -14.04 -6.02 -5.54
C VAL A 123 -14.00 -4.65 -4.86
N ILE A 124 -14.13 -4.61 -3.54
CA ILE A 124 -14.07 -3.37 -2.74
C ILE A 124 -12.61 -2.91 -2.53
N HIS A 125 -11.67 -3.86 -2.47
CA HIS A 125 -10.23 -3.62 -2.33
C HIS A 125 -9.63 -3.02 -3.61
#